data_AF-A0A0S7Z061-F1
#
_entry.id   AF-A0A0S7Z061-F1
#
_cell.length_a   1.000
_cell.length_b   1.000
_cell.length_c   1.000
_cell.angle_alpha   90.00
_cell.angle_beta   90.00
_cell.angle_gamma   90.00
#
_symmetry.space_group_name_H-M   'P 1'
#
loop_
_entity.id
_entity.type
_entity.pdbx_description
1 polymer ?
#
loop_
_entity_poly.entity_id
_entity_poly.type
_entity_poly.pdbx_seq_one_letter_code
_entity_poly.pdbx_strand_id
1 'polypeptide(L)'
;MEIDRQFAWEKAIVLTPRPEVASSMLENQLLLAAEADLKAREGRVSKYRLEYIAGELKEETDSLYFFPSRARVAGKTVEFLVPDSFLPGPVSESWAFTVLVTGADLEQAGPPVSGGPRRRAPMMTMGVALGITYDSFGIRSDVDSGVAPVIDLLSPVQGAQEAALNDYDVVTPRLASVPGVAADGKPATTPEGEALTAEAAERLDAVTRGTAPAPVAGMPAASAAPPPSAVSAQPRTVAQRLRELNQLLEDGLITAEEHAELRRKILSEL
;
A
#
# COMPACT_ATOMS: atom_id res chain seq x y z
N MET A 1 15.13 2.10 -5.68
CA MET A 1 16.06 1.44 -4.76
C MET A 1 15.41 0.15 -4.30
N GLU A 2 16.15 -0.94 -4.28
CA GLU A 2 15.72 -2.26 -3.84
C GLU A 2 16.73 -2.73 -2.80
N ILE A 3 16.26 -3.42 -1.76
CA ILE A 3 17.17 -3.99 -0.76
C ILE A 3 17.66 -5.32 -1.33
N ASP A 4 18.96 -5.60 -1.26
CA ASP A 4 19.52 -6.88 -1.71
C ASP A 4 18.70 -8.03 -1.11
N ARG A 5 18.32 -9.03 -1.91
CA ARG A 5 17.52 -10.17 -1.45
C ARG A 5 18.19 -10.95 -0.32
N GLN A 6 19.52 -10.94 -0.26
CA GLN A 6 20.28 -11.54 0.85
C GLN A 6 20.12 -10.76 2.18
N PHE A 7 19.64 -9.52 2.09
CA PHE A 7 19.35 -8.62 3.21
C PHE A 7 17.89 -8.13 3.16
N ALA A 8 17.00 -8.88 2.49
CA ALA A 8 15.61 -8.45 2.34
C ALA A 8 15.00 -8.18 3.72
N TRP A 9 14.32 -7.04 3.82
CA TRP A 9 13.91 -6.48 5.09
C TRP A 9 12.76 -7.30 5.67
N GLU A 10 12.94 -7.83 6.87
CA GLU A 10 11.87 -8.54 7.58
C GLU A 10 10.93 -7.59 8.31
N LYS A 11 11.45 -6.41 8.68
CA LYS A 11 10.76 -5.35 9.41
C LYS A 11 11.28 -4.01 8.93
N ALA A 12 10.39 -3.03 8.79
CA ALA A 12 10.73 -1.66 8.44
C ALA A 12 10.33 -0.72 9.58
N ILE A 13 11.26 0.14 10.00
CA ILE A 13 10.97 1.23 10.93
C ILE A 13 11.00 2.53 10.14
N VAL A 14 9.88 3.24 10.11
CA VAL A 14 9.71 4.45 9.30
C VAL A 14 9.58 5.65 10.23
N LEU A 15 10.71 6.34 10.45
CA LEU A 15 10.74 7.60 11.18
C LEU A 15 10.35 8.75 10.25
N THR A 16 9.27 9.45 10.57
CA THR A 16 8.74 10.56 9.78
C THR A 16 8.07 11.60 10.68
N PRO A 17 8.04 12.89 10.29
CA PRO A 17 7.45 13.95 11.14
C PRO A 17 5.97 13.77 11.46
N ARG A 18 5.20 13.05 10.62
CA ARG A 18 3.76 12.78 10.82
C ARG A 18 3.49 11.27 10.67
N PRO A 19 3.84 10.45 11.67
CA PRO A 19 3.82 8.99 11.56
C PRO A 19 2.44 8.43 11.23
N GLU A 20 1.38 8.95 11.85
CA GLU A 20 -0.01 8.52 11.59
C GLU A 20 -0.46 8.80 10.15
N VAL A 21 -0.02 9.94 9.59
CA VAL A 21 -0.36 10.33 8.22
C VAL A 21 0.39 9.48 7.21
N ALA A 22 1.69 9.24 7.43
CA ALA A 22 2.49 8.39 6.56
C ALA A 22 2.01 6.94 6.56
N SER A 23 1.66 6.39 7.72
CA SER A 23 1.04 5.06 7.85
C SER A 23 -0.28 4.99 7.06
N SER A 24 -1.18 5.97 7.24
CA SER A 24 -2.44 6.02 6.49
C SER A 24 -2.22 6.13 4.96
N MET A 25 -1.19 6.86 4.54
CA MET A 25 -0.83 6.99 3.12
C MET A 25 -0.32 5.66 2.54
N LEU A 26 0.49 4.92 3.30
CA LEU A 26 0.96 3.59 2.92
C LEU A 26 -0.22 2.63 2.78
N GLU A 27 -1.07 2.53 3.82
CA GLU A 27 -2.27 1.68 3.80
C GLU A 27 -3.15 1.98 2.57
N ASN A 28 -3.42 3.26 2.31
CA ASN A 28 -4.24 3.66 1.16
C ASN A 28 -3.57 3.33 -0.19
N GLN A 29 -2.26 3.47 -0.30
CA GLN A 29 -1.54 3.11 -1.53
C GLN A 29 -1.58 1.60 -1.77
N LEU A 30 -1.36 0.80 -0.73
CA LEU A 30 -1.43 -0.65 -0.81
C LEU A 30 -2.84 -1.11 -1.18
N LEU A 31 -3.86 -0.48 -0.60
CA LEU A 31 -5.26 -0.75 -0.93
C LEU A 31 -5.58 -0.42 -2.39
N LEU A 32 -5.13 0.73 -2.90
CA LEU A 32 -5.32 1.12 -4.30
C LEU A 32 -4.64 0.15 -5.27
N ALA A 33 -3.44 -0.32 -4.92
CA ALA A 33 -2.74 -1.32 -5.72
C ALA A 33 -3.48 -2.68 -5.70
N ALA A 34 -3.98 -3.10 -4.54
CA ALA A 34 -4.71 -4.36 -4.40
C ALA A 34 -6.07 -4.33 -5.12
N GLU A 35 -6.77 -3.20 -5.05
CA GLU A 35 -7.99 -2.98 -5.82
C GLU A 35 -7.70 -3.04 -7.32
N ALA A 36 -6.63 -2.39 -7.79
CA ALA A 36 -6.26 -2.41 -9.20
C ALA A 36 -5.92 -3.83 -9.69
N ASP A 37 -5.18 -4.60 -8.90
CA ASP A 37 -4.84 -6.01 -9.18
C ASP A 37 -6.09 -6.90 -9.22
N LEU A 38 -7.03 -6.76 -8.27
CA LEU A 38 -8.29 -7.50 -8.30
C LEU A 38 -9.19 -7.09 -9.44
N LYS A 39 -9.26 -5.81 -9.76
CA LYS A 39 -10.01 -5.32 -10.90
C LYS A 39 -9.46 -5.90 -12.21
N ALA A 40 -8.14 -6.05 -12.30
CA ALA A 40 -7.49 -6.69 -13.44
C ALA A 40 -7.80 -8.20 -13.54
N ARG A 41 -7.90 -8.90 -12.40
CA ARG A 41 -8.19 -10.35 -12.35
C ARG A 41 -9.68 -10.71 -12.47
N GLU A 42 -10.54 -9.98 -11.77
CA GLU A 42 -11.96 -10.32 -11.54
C GLU A 42 -12.93 -9.31 -12.18
N GLY A 43 -12.43 -8.18 -12.69
CA GLY A 43 -13.22 -7.15 -13.36
C GLY A 43 -13.96 -6.19 -12.42
N ARG A 44 -14.89 -6.69 -11.60
CA ARG A 44 -15.62 -5.87 -10.61
C ARG A 44 -15.36 -6.38 -9.20
N VAL A 45 -14.93 -5.47 -8.32
CA VAL A 45 -14.70 -5.77 -6.91
C VAL A 45 -15.88 -5.25 -6.08
N SER A 46 -16.40 -6.07 -5.17
CA SER A 46 -17.49 -5.67 -4.28
C SER A 46 -16.97 -4.83 -3.11
N LYS A 47 -17.82 -3.97 -2.55
CA LYS A 47 -17.46 -3.16 -1.37
C LYS A 47 -17.04 -4.02 -0.18
N TYR A 48 -17.76 -5.12 0.06
CA TYR A 48 -17.44 -6.07 1.13
C TYR A 48 -16.06 -6.71 0.94
N ARG A 49 -15.70 -7.07 -0.30
CA ARG A 49 -14.38 -7.63 -0.60
C ARG A 49 -13.26 -6.62 -0.34
N LEU A 50 -13.47 -5.35 -0.71
CA LEU A 50 -12.52 -4.27 -0.43
C LEU A 50 -12.35 -4.02 1.08
N GLU A 51 -13.44 -4.01 1.84
CA GLU A 51 -13.38 -3.84 3.31
C GLU A 51 -12.62 -5.00 3.98
N TYR A 52 -12.80 -6.23 3.51
CA TYR A 52 -12.04 -7.40 3.98
C TYR A 52 -10.53 -7.25 3.71
N ILE A 53 -10.16 -6.90 2.48
CA ILE A 53 -8.75 -6.74 2.08
C ILE A 53 -8.09 -5.59 2.81
N ALA A 54 -8.82 -4.48 3.04
CA ALA A 54 -8.30 -3.38 3.83
C ALA A 54 -7.95 -3.82 5.26
N GLY A 55 -8.74 -4.73 5.86
CA GLY A 55 -8.43 -5.35 7.14
C GLY A 55 -7.14 -6.19 7.11
N GLU A 56 -7.02 -7.10 6.15
CA GLU A 56 -5.82 -7.95 6.02
C GLU A 56 -4.56 -7.13 5.74
N LEU A 57 -4.63 -6.17 4.81
CA LEU A 57 -3.51 -5.29 4.51
C LEU A 57 -3.08 -4.47 5.73
N LYS A 58 -4.03 -4.05 6.57
CA LYS A 58 -3.72 -3.34 7.81
C LYS A 58 -2.95 -4.23 8.79
N GLU A 59 -3.46 -5.42 9.07
CA GLU A 59 -2.79 -6.38 9.97
C GLU A 59 -1.39 -6.72 9.47
N GLU A 60 -1.24 -6.93 8.16
CA GLU A 60 0.05 -7.24 7.54
C GLU A 60 1.00 -6.03 7.56
N THR A 61 0.49 -4.82 7.29
CA THR A 61 1.26 -3.58 7.39
C THR A 61 1.75 -3.36 8.81
N ASP A 62 0.90 -3.53 9.82
CA ASP A 62 1.27 -3.39 11.24
C ASP A 62 2.30 -4.45 11.68
N SER A 63 2.30 -5.62 11.03
CA SER A 63 3.30 -6.66 11.27
C SER A 63 4.66 -6.32 10.67
N LEU A 64 4.71 -5.62 9.53
CA LEU A 64 5.92 -5.37 8.76
C LEU A 64 6.51 -3.97 9.00
N TYR A 65 5.67 -2.98 9.30
CA TYR A 65 6.05 -1.58 9.43
C TYR A 65 5.76 -1.07 10.84
N PHE A 66 6.73 -0.37 11.41
CA PHE A 66 6.56 0.38 12.64
C PHE A 66 6.82 1.87 12.41
N PHE A 67 5.85 2.70 12.79
CA PHE A 67 5.93 4.16 12.71
C PHE A 67 6.06 4.74 14.11
N PRO A 68 7.25 5.16 14.56
CA PRO A 68 7.43 5.69 15.91
C PRO A 68 6.59 6.97 16.13
N SER A 69 5.70 6.95 17.12
CA SER A 69 4.86 8.10 17.50
C SER A 69 5.57 9.06 18.46
N ARG A 70 6.65 8.62 19.09
CA ARG A 70 7.46 9.40 20.03
C ARG A 70 8.93 9.33 19.62
N ALA A 71 9.45 10.48 19.20
CA ALA A 71 10.86 10.67 18.95
C ALA A 71 11.37 11.89 19.72
N ARG A 72 12.59 11.81 20.23
CA ARG A 72 13.31 12.91 20.86
C ARG A 72 14.39 13.38 19.91
N VAL A 73 14.39 14.68 19.62
CA VAL A 73 15.46 15.31 18.84
C VAL A 73 16.31 16.15 19.79
N ALA A 74 17.60 15.86 19.87
CA ALA A 74 18.56 16.59 20.70
C ALA A 74 19.81 16.90 19.87
N GLY A 75 19.95 18.16 19.43
CA GLY A 75 21.04 18.58 18.57
C GLY A 75 21.00 17.85 17.23
N LYS A 76 22.02 17.00 16.97
CA LYS A 76 22.14 16.19 15.75
C LYS A 76 21.69 14.73 15.95
N THR A 77 21.08 14.43 17.09
CA THR A 77 20.67 13.07 17.45
C THR A 77 19.15 12.97 17.45
N VAL A 78 18.64 11.90 16.86
CA VAL A 78 17.23 11.52 16.95
C VAL A 78 17.14 10.16 17.64
N GLU A 79 16.32 10.08 18.69
CA GLU A 79 16.10 8.90 19.49
C GLU A 79 14.62 8.53 19.45
N PHE A 80 14.30 7.25 19.32
CA PHE A 80 12.94 6.74 19.40
C PHE A 80 12.97 5.34 20.00
N LEU A 81 11.81 4.87 20.48
CA LEU A 81 11.66 3.55 21.06
C LEU A 81 10.86 2.66 20.12
N VAL A 82 11.34 1.42 19.96
CA VAL A 82 10.67 0.36 19.22
C VAL A 82 10.14 -0.66 20.24
N PRO A 83 8.86 -1.05 20.18
CA PRO A 83 8.33 -2.08 21.07
C PRO A 83 9.04 -3.42 20.85
N ASP A 84 9.38 -4.10 21.95
CA ASP A 84 9.99 -5.43 21.90
C ASP A 84 9.13 -6.44 21.12
N SER A 85 7.81 -6.25 21.08
CA SER A 85 6.87 -7.11 20.36
C SER A 85 6.93 -6.96 18.83
N PHE A 86 7.49 -5.87 18.32
CA PHE A 86 7.59 -5.64 16.88
C PHE A 86 8.78 -6.40 16.27
N LEU A 87 9.87 -6.48 17.02
CA LEU A 87 11.08 -7.17 16.63
C LEU A 87 10.99 -8.67 17.01
N PRO A 88 11.64 -9.57 16.25
CA PRO A 88 11.59 -11.01 16.52
C PRO A 88 12.34 -11.43 17.81
N GLY A 89 13.08 -10.51 18.42
CA GLY A 89 13.86 -10.75 19.63
C GLY A 89 14.78 -9.56 19.96
N PRO A 90 15.67 -9.69 20.96
CA PRO A 90 16.68 -8.68 21.22
C PRO A 90 17.64 -8.55 20.03
N VAL A 91 18.20 -7.34 19.85
CA VAL A 91 19.19 -7.07 18.80
C VAL A 91 20.36 -8.06 18.92
N SER A 92 20.62 -8.76 17.82
CA SER A 92 21.68 -9.76 17.72
C SER A 92 22.78 -9.27 16.78
N GLU A 93 24.00 -9.75 16.96
CA GLU A 93 25.12 -9.52 16.03
C GLU A 93 24.86 -10.11 14.63
N SER A 94 23.91 -11.05 14.53
CA SER A 94 23.47 -11.64 13.26
C SER A 94 22.50 -10.77 12.47
N TRP A 95 22.06 -9.63 13.01
CA TRP A 95 21.14 -8.73 12.31
C TRP A 95 21.88 -7.82 11.33
N ALA A 96 21.25 -7.59 10.19
CA ALA A 96 21.65 -6.60 9.21
C ALA A 96 20.65 -5.44 9.21
N PHE A 97 21.15 -4.21 9.26
CA PHE A 97 20.35 -3.00 9.17
C PHE A 97 20.60 -2.32 7.85
N THR A 98 19.51 -1.97 7.17
CA THR A 98 19.53 -1.09 6.01
C THR A 98 18.86 0.22 6.41
N VAL A 99 19.61 1.32 6.36
CA VAL A 99 19.11 2.64 6.75
C VAL A 99 19.17 3.56 5.55
N LEU A 100 18.03 4.17 5.25
CA LEU A 100 17.83 5.10 4.14
C LEU A 100 17.32 6.43 4.69
N VAL A 101 17.85 7.52 4.15
CA VAL A 101 17.40 8.86 4.49
C VAL A 101 16.83 9.52 3.25
N THR A 102 15.62 10.07 3.41
CA THR A 102 14.93 10.86 2.39
C THR A 102 14.57 12.22 2.96
N GLY A 103 14.11 13.13 2.10
CA GLY A 103 13.41 14.34 2.52
C GLY A 103 11.94 14.06 2.79
N ALA A 104 11.33 14.83 3.70
CA ALA A 104 9.90 14.77 3.95
C ALA A 104 9.20 16.01 3.38
N ASP A 105 8.17 15.80 2.55
CA ASP A 105 7.22 16.82 2.11
C ASP A 105 6.04 16.89 3.08
N LEU A 106 6.05 17.89 3.96
CA LEU A 106 4.99 18.10 4.97
C LEU A 106 3.68 18.61 4.37
N GLU A 107 3.75 19.24 3.21
CA GLU A 107 2.61 19.78 2.45
C GLU A 107 1.88 18.68 1.67
N GLN A 108 2.45 17.47 1.62
CA GLN A 108 1.77 16.26 1.18
C GLN A 108 0.71 15.83 2.21
N ALA A 109 -0.24 16.71 2.48
CA ALA A 109 -1.40 16.49 3.32
C ALA A 109 -2.59 16.09 2.44
N GLY A 110 -2.66 14.83 2.04
CA GLY A 110 -3.89 14.27 1.49
C GLY A 110 -3.71 13.12 0.49
N PRO A 111 -4.80 12.37 0.23
CA PRO A 111 -4.84 11.44 -0.89
C PRO A 111 -4.51 12.18 -2.19
N PRO A 112 -3.88 11.52 -3.18
CA PRO A 112 -3.47 12.17 -4.42
C PRO A 112 -4.70 12.81 -5.08
N VAL A 113 -4.77 14.14 -5.03
CA VAL A 113 -5.79 14.88 -5.78
C VAL A 113 -5.46 14.67 -7.24
N SER A 114 -6.37 13.97 -7.93
CA SER A 114 -6.28 13.58 -9.34
C SER A 114 -6.05 14.82 -10.22
N GLY A 115 -4.80 15.15 -10.53
CA GLY A 115 -4.49 16.39 -11.23
C GLY A 115 -2.99 16.62 -11.44
N GLY A 116 -2.29 15.68 -12.07
CA GLY A 116 -0.97 15.92 -12.63
C GLY A 116 -0.11 14.65 -12.79
N PRO A 117 0.75 14.57 -13.83
CA PRO A 117 1.59 13.39 -14.11
C PRO A 117 2.75 13.21 -13.11
N ARG A 118 2.89 14.07 -12.10
CA ARG A 118 3.87 13.87 -11.03
C ARG A 118 3.34 12.78 -10.10
N ARG A 119 3.83 11.55 -10.26
CA ARG A 119 3.70 10.50 -9.23
C ARG A 119 4.31 11.07 -7.94
N ARG A 120 3.48 11.55 -7.02
CA ARG A 120 3.96 11.99 -5.70
C ARG A 120 4.52 10.74 -5.01
N ALA A 121 5.73 10.85 -4.48
CA ALA A 121 6.34 9.74 -3.80
C ALA A 121 5.54 9.40 -2.53
N PRO A 122 5.49 8.12 -2.15
CA PRO A 122 4.64 7.68 -1.06
C PRO A 122 5.17 8.11 0.30
N MET A 123 4.33 8.00 1.33
CA MET A 123 4.71 8.23 2.74
C MET A 123 5.36 9.59 3.00
N MET A 124 4.86 10.66 2.36
CA MET A 124 5.40 12.03 2.47
C MET A 124 6.84 12.18 1.95
N THR A 125 7.32 11.28 1.10
CA THR A 125 8.68 11.38 0.57
C THR A 125 8.77 12.56 -0.39
N MET A 126 9.74 13.43 -0.17
CA MET A 126 10.04 14.54 -1.08
C MET A 126 10.57 13.98 -2.41
N GLY A 127 9.97 14.41 -3.52
CA GLY A 127 10.37 13.92 -4.84
C GLY A 127 11.71 14.50 -5.31
N VAL A 128 12.17 14.01 -6.47
CA VAL A 128 13.29 14.59 -7.23
C VAL A 128 12.76 15.31 -8.47
N ALA A 129 13.36 16.45 -8.83
CA ALA A 129 13.03 17.15 -10.07
C ALA A 129 14.26 17.85 -10.67
N LEU A 130 14.17 18.17 -11.96
CA LEU A 130 15.21 18.96 -12.63
C LEU A 130 15.28 20.38 -12.07
N GLY A 131 16.48 20.79 -11.67
CA GLY A 131 16.72 22.13 -11.09
C GLY A 131 16.29 22.23 -9.62
N ILE A 132 16.48 23.40 -9.02
CA ILE A 132 16.16 23.63 -7.60
C ILE A 132 14.72 24.13 -7.49
N THR A 133 13.86 23.36 -6.84
CA THR A 133 12.52 23.81 -6.47
C THR A 133 12.34 23.79 -4.95
N TYR A 134 11.26 24.39 -4.46
CA TYR A 134 10.95 24.40 -3.03
C TYR A 134 10.41 23.05 -2.53
N ASP A 135 9.81 22.27 -3.43
CA ASP A 135 9.06 21.04 -3.16
C ASP A 135 9.76 19.75 -3.62
N SER A 136 11.04 19.82 -4.01
CA SER A 136 11.78 18.65 -4.48
C SER A 136 13.30 18.79 -4.33
N PHE A 137 13.99 17.66 -4.28
CA PHE A 137 15.44 17.64 -4.45
C PHE A 137 15.81 17.91 -5.91
N GLY A 138 16.78 18.80 -6.10
CA GLY A 138 17.26 19.15 -7.42
C GLY A 138 18.23 18.10 -7.96
N ILE A 139 17.91 17.57 -9.13
CA ILE A 139 18.83 16.77 -9.94
C ILE A 139 19.33 17.57 -11.14
N ARG A 140 20.51 17.19 -11.65
CA ARG A 140 21.11 17.82 -12.82
C ARG A 140 20.35 17.41 -14.09
N SER A 141 20.45 18.23 -15.14
CA SER A 141 19.73 18.01 -16.42
C SER A 141 20.18 16.77 -17.20
N ASP A 142 21.35 16.22 -16.88
CA ASP A 142 21.91 15.00 -17.46
C ASP A 142 21.50 13.72 -16.70
N VAL A 143 20.67 13.85 -15.66
CA VAL A 143 20.21 12.77 -14.80
C VAL A 143 18.72 12.51 -15.02
N ASP A 144 18.32 11.24 -15.02
CA ASP A 144 16.92 10.85 -15.21
C ASP A 144 16.06 11.26 -14.01
N SER A 145 14.84 11.73 -14.27
CA SER A 145 13.84 12.05 -13.24
C SER A 145 13.33 10.85 -12.43
N GLY A 146 13.65 9.62 -12.85
CA GLY A 146 13.32 8.35 -12.18
C GLY A 146 14.28 7.96 -11.06
N VAL A 147 15.23 8.82 -10.70
CA VAL A 147 16.13 8.62 -9.56
C VAL A 147 15.35 8.46 -8.25
N ALA A 148 15.80 7.52 -7.41
CA ALA A 148 15.21 7.34 -6.09
C ALA A 148 15.42 8.59 -5.22
N PRO A 149 14.40 9.03 -4.45
CA PRO A 149 14.48 10.23 -3.60
C PRO A 149 15.28 10.00 -2.30
N VAL A 150 16.39 9.29 -2.38
CA VAL A 150 17.28 8.94 -1.26
C VAL A 150 18.48 9.87 -1.29
N ILE A 151 18.71 10.59 -0.20
CA ILE A 151 19.80 11.56 -0.06
C ILE A 151 21.00 11.00 0.68
N ASP A 152 20.78 10.00 1.52
CA ASP A 152 21.82 9.39 2.34
C ASP A 152 21.46 7.93 2.65
N LEU A 153 22.47 7.10 2.89
CA LEU A 153 22.31 5.71 3.31
C LEU A 153 23.42 5.32 4.28
N LEU A 154 23.11 4.41 5.21
CA LEU A 154 24.14 3.85 6.07
C LEU A 154 25.01 2.89 5.26
N SER A 155 26.31 3.17 5.20
CA SER A 155 27.28 2.35 4.48
C SER A 155 28.40 1.91 5.40
N PRO A 156 28.83 0.64 5.36
CA PRO A 156 29.91 0.15 6.22
C PRO A 156 31.29 0.50 5.68
N VAL A 157 31.38 0.95 4.42
CA VAL A 157 32.65 1.24 3.72
C VAL A 157 32.60 2.64 3.13
N GLN A 158 33.68 3.39 3.32
CA GLN A 158 33.84 4.72 2.72
C GLN A 158 33.77 4.63 1.19
N GLY A 159 32.91 5.45 0.57
CA GLY A 159 32.70 5.48 -0.88
C GLY A 159 31.67 4.48 -1.43
N ALA A 160 31.27 3.46 -0.65
CA ALA A 160 30.23 2.52 -1.09
C ALA A 160 28.85 3.16 -1.18
N GLN A 161 28.58 4.24 -0.42
CA GLN A 161 27.38 5.05 -0.58
C GLN A 161 27.28 5.70 -1.97
N GLU A 162 28.35 6.34 -2.45
CA GLU A 162 28.34 6.99 -3.76
C GLU A 162 28.14 5.96 -4.87
N ALA A 163 28.80 4.81 -4.76
CA ALA A 163 28.59 3.69 -5.68
C ALA A 163 27.13 3.21 -5.66
N ALA A 164 26.55 2.97 -4.48
CA ALA A 164 25.18 2.49 -4.35
C ALA A 164 24.15 3.51 -4.86
N LEU A 165 24.31 4.81 -4.56
CA LEU A 165 23.41 5.86 -5.05
C LEU A 165 23.51 6.09 -6.56
N ASN A 166 24.62 5.72 -7.20
CA ASN A 166 24.82 5.80 -8.65
C ASN A 166 24.50 4.49 -9.40
N ASP A 167 24.33 3.36 -8.70
CA ASP A 167 24.09 2.03 -9.29
C ASP A 167 22.60 1.80 -9.62
N TYR A 168 21.93 2.78 -10.23
CA TYR A 168 20.58 2.60 -10.78
C TYR A 168 20.65 2.65 -12.31
N ASP A 169 19.85 1.80 -12.96
CA ASP A 169 19.64 1.86 -14.40
C ASP A 169 18.15 2.12 -14.65
N VAL A 170 17.85 3.25 -15.26
CA VAL A 170 16.50 3.67 -15.65
C VAL A 170 16.09 3.08 -17.01
N VAL A 171 17.05 2.66 -17.84
CA VAL A 171 16.82 2.02 -19.14
C VAL A 171 16.48 0.55 -18.96
N THR A 172 17.26 -0.15 -18.15
CA THR A 172 16.95 -1.50 -17.66
C THR A 172 16.49 -1.32 -16.22
N PRO A 173 15.17 -1.27 -15.90
CA PRO A 173 14.62 -0.76 -14.63
C PRO A 173 15.16 -1.50 -13.40
N ARG A 174 16.40 -1.21 -13.04
CA ARG A 174 17.23 -1.88 -12.05
C ARG A 174 17.46 -0.87 -10.97
N LEU A 175 16.87 -1.18 -9.83
CA LEU A 175 16.95 -0.35 -8.65
C LEU A 175 18.33 -0.53 -8.01
N ALA A 176 18.89 0.55 -7.47
CA ALA A 176 20.11 0.49 -6.68
C ALA A 176 19.96 -0.46 -5.49
N SER A 177 20.96 -1.32 -5.28
CA SER A 177 21.06 -2.26 -4.15
C SER A 177 21.70 -1.59 -2.94
N VAL A 178 21.13 -1.82 -1.76
CA VAL A 178 21.60 -1.23 -0.49
C VAL A 178 22.19 -2.31 0.40
N PRO A 179 23.47 -2.19 0.82
CA PRO A 179 24.09 -3.18 1.67
C PRO A 179 23.55 -3.12 3.10
N GLY A 180 23.48 -4.28 3.76
CA GLY A 180 23.22 -4.37 5.19
C GLY A 180 24.45 -4.03 6.03
N VAL A 181 24.23 -3.38 7.17
CA VAL A 181 25.26 -3.02 8.15
C VAL A 181 24.93 -3.68 9.49
N ALA A 182 25.93 -4.27 10.14
CA ALA A 182 25.74 -4.86 11.46
C ALA A 182 25.58 -3.77 12.54
N ALA A 183 25.07 -4.13 13.72
CA ALA A 183 24.88 -3.19 14.84
C ALA A 183 26.17 -2.47 15.28
N ASP A 184 27.33 -3.08 15.04
CA ASP A 184 28.65 -2.54 15.35
C ASP A 184 29.24 -1.64 14.23
N GLY A 185 28.48 -1.41 13.15
CA GLY A 185 28.86 -0.57 12.02
C GLY A 185 29.74 -1.27 10.97
N LYS A 186 30.06 -2.56 11.14
CA LYS A 186 30.79 -3.34 10.14
C LYS A 186 29.87 -3.83 9.03
N PRO A 187 30.42 -4.27 7.87
CA PRO A 187 29.62 -4.97 6.87
C PRO A 187 28.89 -6.14 7.53
N ALA A 188 27.57 -6.22 7.33
CA ALA A 188 26.83 -7.37 7.84
C ALA A 188 27.35 -8.62 7.13
N THR A 189 27.71 -9.65 7.91
CA THR A 189 27.90 -10.98 7.36
C THR A 189 26.55 -11.50 6.90
N THR A 190 26.47 -12.04 5.69
CA THR A 190 25.29 -12.76 5.23
C THR A 190 24.90 -13.77 6.32
N PRO A 191 23.65 -13.77 6.82
CA PRO A 191 23.28 -14.63 7.92
C PRO A 191 23.59 -16.09 7.58
N GLU A 192 24.36 -16.78 8.43
CA GLU A 192 24.51 -18.25 8.39
C GLU A 192 23.22 -18.97 8.88
N GLY A 193 22.16 -18.21 9.15
CA GLY A 193 20.82 -18.70 9.46
C GLY A 193 19.93 -18.75 8.22
N GLU A 194 18.97 -19.68 8.25
CA GLU A 194 17.98 -20.01 7.22
C GLU A 194 17.59 -18.78 6.39
N ALA A 195 17.99 -18.76 5.11
CA ALA A 195 17.62 -17.72 4.16
C ALA A 195 16.11 -17.47 4.25
N LEU A 196 15.69 -16.20 4.10
CA LEU A 196 14.28 -15.81 3.98
C LEU A 196 13.53 -16.88 3.21
N THR A 197 12.62 -17.57 3.90
CA THR A 197 11.86 -18.66 3.27
C THR A 197 11.17 -18.08 2.05
N ALA A 198 11.08 -18.86 0.96
CA ALA A 198 10.47 -18.38 -0.27
C ALA A 198 9.07 -17.80 -0.04
N GLU A 199 8.35 -18.34 0.95
CA GLU A 199 7.04 -17.86 1.41
C GLU A 199 7.09 -16.48 2.10
N ALA A 200 8.09 -16.22 2.94
CA ALA A 200 8.28 -14.91 3.56
C ALA A 200 8.70 -13.84 2.55
N ALA A 201 9.56 -14.20 1.59
CA ALA A 201 9.94 -13.33 0.48
C ALA A 201 8.74 -13.03 -0.44
N GLU A 202 7.91 -14.03 -0.73
CA GLU A 202 6.71 -13.85 -1.56
C GLU A 202 5.65 -12.98 -0.86
N ARG A 203 5.46 -13.15 0.45
CA ARG A 203 4.61 -12.25 1.25
C ARG A 203 5.12 -10.81 1.22
N LEU A 204 6.42 -10.62 1.44
CA LEU A 204 7.04 -9.29 1.39
C LEU A 204 6.86 -8.62 0.02
N ASP A 205 7.08 -9.38 -1.06
CA ASP A 205 6.89 -8.91 -2.42
C ASP A 205 5.41 -8.62 -2.74
N ALA A 206 4.48 -9.42 -2.20
CA ALA A 206 3.05 -9.21 -2.35
C ALA A 206 2.63 -7.91 -1.66
N VAL A 207 3.06 -7.69 -0.41
CA VAL A 207 2.77 -6.46 0.35
C VAL A 207 3.39 -5.24 -0.32
N THR A 208 4.67 -5.32 -0.69
CA THR A 208 5.37 -4.17 -1.31
C THR A 208 4.72 -3.76 -2.64
N ARG A 209 4.17 -4.73 -3.38
CA ARG A 209 3.43 -4.47 -4.63
C ARG A 209 1.96 -4.13 -4.40
N GLY A 210 1.45 -4.25 -3.17
CA GLY A 210 0.03 -4.21 -2.86
C GLY A 210 -0.75 -5.22 -3.69
N THR A 211 -0.22 -6.43 -3.85
CA THR A 211 -0.91 -7.51 -4.54
C THR A 211 -2.03 -8.02 -3.63
N ALA A 212 -3.23 -8.22 -4.16
CA ALA A 212 -4.30 -8.71 -3.32
C ALA A 212 -4.01 -10.14 -2.83
N PRO A 213 -4.26 -10.44 -1.53
CA PRO A 213 -4.06 -11.77 -0.99
C PRO A 213 -4.88 -12.81 -1.75
N ALA A 214 -4.34 -14.01 -1.88
CA ALA A 214 -5.01 -15.12 -2.56
C ALA A 214 -6.39 -15.36 -1.94
N PRO A 215 -7.42 -15.70 -2.73
CA PRO A 215 -8.74 -15.94 -2.19
C PRO A 215 -8.70 -17.12 -1.20
N VAL A 216 -8.99 -16.83 0.07
CA VAL A 216 -9.11 -17.85 1.12
C VAL A 216 -10.25 -18.80 0.75
N ALA A 217 -9.96 -20.10 0.71
CA ALA A 217 -10.95 -21.14 0.42
C ALA A 217 -12.08 -21.09 1.46
N GLY A 218 -13.25 -20.60 1.03
CA GLY A 218 -14.41 -20.39 1.91
C GLY A 218 -15.00 -18.99 1.83
N MET A 219 -14.31 -18.01 1.22
CA MET A 219 -14.99 -16.81 0.74
C MET A 219 -15.76 -17.15 -0.53
N PRO A 220 -17.01 -16.69 -0.71
CA PRO A 220 -17.67 -16.84 -1.98
C PRO A 220 -16.79 -16.14 -3.02
N ALA A 221 -16.26 -16.93 -3.97
CA ALA A 221 -15.78 -16.38 -5.22
C ALA A 221 -16.80 -15.36 -5.69
N ALA A 222 -16.36 -14.24 -6.27
CA ALA A 222 -17.24 -13.28 -6.91
C ALA A 222 -18.07 -14.03 -7.96
N SER A 223 -19.21 -14.57 -7.50
CA SER A 223 -20.23 -15.17 -8.32
C SER A 223 -20.69 -14.02 -9.19
N ALA A 224 -20.69 -14.27 -10.50
CA ALA A 224 -21.30 -13.38 -11.47
C ALA A 224 -22.59 -12.81 -10.86
N ALA A 225 -22.64 -11.48 -10.80
CA ALA A 225 -23.61 -10.67 -10.08
C ALA A 225 -24.98 -11.35 -9.82
N PRO A 226 -25.39 -11.52 -8.55
CA PRO A 226 -26.81 -11.49 -8.24
C PRO A 226 -27.29 -10.02 -8.33
N PRO A 227 -28.47 -9.73 -8.88
CA PRO A 227 -29.01 -8.38 -8.90
C PRO A 227 -29.22 -7.84 -7.47
N PRO A 228 -29.18 -6.51 -7.28
CA PRO A 228 -29.03 -5.91 -5.97
C PRO A 228 -30.32 -6.04 -5.15
N SER A 229 -30.21 -6.62 -3.97
CA SER A 229 -31.23 -6.47 -2.93
C SER A 229 -30.59 -6.56 -1.55
N ALA A 230 -30.35 -5.39 -0.95
CA ALA A 230 -30.76 -5.05 0.41
C ALA A 230 -30.19 -3.67 0.79
N VAL A 231 -30.91 -2.60 0.42
CA VAL A 231 -30.80 -1.31 1.11
C VAL A 231 -32.15 -1.04 1.75
N SER A 232 -32.11 -1.04 3.07
CA SER A 232 -33.06 -0.48 4.05
C SER A 232 -34.41 0.03 3.54
N ALA A 233 -35.47 -0.53 4.14
CA ALA A 233 -36.85 -0.14 4.01
C ALA A 233 -37.07 1.37 4.22
N GLN A 234 -37.32 2.08 3.13
CA GLN A 234 -38.20 3.24 3.14
C GLN A 234 -39.52 2.86 2.46
N PRO A 235 -40.67 3.41 2.88
CA PRO A 235 -41.95 3.13 2.25
C PRO A 235 -41.92 3.59 0.79
N ARG A 236 -41.72 2.64 -0.13
CA ARG A 236 -41.66 2.89 -1.57
C ARG A 236 -42.97 3.51 -2.02
N THR A 237 -42.86 4.62 -2.75
CA THR A 237 -44.01 5.33 -3.31
C THR A 237 -44.75 4.45 -4.33
N VAL A 238 -46.06 4.60 -4.47
CA VAL A 238 -46.90 3.82 -5.41
C VAL A 238 -46.34 3.85 -6.84
N ALA A 239 -45.81 5.01 -7.27
CA ALA A 239 -45.21 5.19 -8.59
C ALA A 239 -43.86 4.45 -8.78
N GLN A 240 -43.14 4.14 -7.71
CA GLN A 240 -41.94 3.29 -7.77
C GLN A 240 -42.34 1.81 -7.85
N ARG A 241 -43.34 1.39 -7.07
CA ARG A 241 -43.84 0.00 -7.10
C ARG A 241 -44.41 -0.40 -8.47
N LEU A 242 -45.12 0.51 -9.13
CA LEU A 242 -45.64 0.27 -10.50
C LEU A 242 -44.53 0.19 -11.55
N ARG A 243 -43.42 0.93 -11.37
CA ARG A 243 -42.26 0.85 -12.27
C ARG A 243 -41.50 -0.46 -12.10
N GLU A 244 -41.27 -0.88 -10.86
CA GLU A 244 -40.67 -2.19 -10.56
C GLU A 244 -41.53 -3.33 -11.12
N LEU A 245 -42.87 -3.23 -11.01
CA LEU A 245 -43.77 -4.25 -11.55
C LEU A 245 -43.67 -4.39 -13.08
N ASN A 246 -43.58 -3.26 -13.80
CA ASN A 246 -43.39 -3.29 -15.26
C ASN A 246 -42.01 -3.88 -15.63
N GLN A 247 -40.97 -3.54 -14.87
CA GLN A 247 -39.63 -4.10 -15.07
C GLN A 247 -39.63 -5.63 -14.89
N LEU A 248 -40.32 -6.14 -13.86
CA LEU A 248 -40.41 -7.59 -13.60
C LEU A 248 -41.13 -8.34 -14.73
N LEU A 249 -42.11 -7.71 -15.39
CA LEU A 249 -42.78 -8.29 -16.56
C LEU A 249 -41.89 -8.25 -17.81
N GLU A 250 -41.14 -7.17 -18.02
CA GLU A 250 -40.16 -7.06 -19.11
C GLU A 250 -39.00 -8.07 -18.96
N ASP A 251 -38.56 -8.31 -17.72
CA ASP A 251 -37.52 -9.28 -17.41
C ASP A 251 -38.03 -10.74 -17.42
N GLY A 252 -39.33 -10.95 -17.67
CA GLY A 252 -39.96 -12.28 -17.74
C GLY A 252 -40.03 -13.03 -16.41
N LEU A 253 -39.85 -12.31 -15.30
CA LEU A 253 -39.80 -12.87 -13.94
C LEU A 253 -41.19 -13.08 -13.34
N ILE A 254 -42.22 -12.45 -13.92
CA ILE A 254 -43.62 -12.63 -13.55
C ILE A 254 -44.49 -12.80 -14.80
N THR A 255 -45.57 -13.54 -14.66
CA THR A 255 -46.55 -13.72 -15.73
C THR A 255 -47.48 -12.51 -15.87
N ALA A 256 -48.13 -12.37 -17.03
CA ALA A 256 -49.07 -11.28 -17.28
C ALA A 256 -50.28 -11.28 -16.32
N GLU A 257 -50.66 -12.47 -15.83
CA GLU A 257 -51.74 -12.63 -14.84
C GLU A 257 -51.30 -12.15 -13.45
N GLU A 258 -50.10 -12.52 -13.01
CA GLU A 258 -49.51 -12.06 -11.74
C GLU A 258 -49.27 -10.54 -11.73
N HIS A 259 -48.88 -9.97 -12.87
CA HIS A 259 -48.76 -8.52 -13.04
C HIS A 259 -50.10 -7.80 -12.85
N ALA A 260 -51.19 -8.32 -13.43
CA ALA A 260 -52.51 -7.72 -13.30
C ALA A 260 -53.03 -7.74 -11.85
N GLU A 261 -52.77 -8.83 -11.12
CA GLU A 261 -53.15 -8.96 -9.70
C GLU A 261 -52.35 -8.01 -8.80
N LEU A 262 -51.02 -7.96 -8.97
CA LEU A 262 -50.15 -7.11 -8.17
C LEU A 262 -50.40 -5.62 -8.44
N ARG A 263 -50.69 -5.25 -9.70
CA ARG A 263 -51.10 -3.87 -10.04
C ARG A 263 -52.42 -3.49 -9.37
N ARG A 264 -53.39 -4.39 -9.32
CA ARG A 264 -54.68 -4.16 -8.64
C ARG A 264 -54.48 -3.98 -7.14
N LYS A 265 -53.62 -4.80 -6.53
CA LYS A 265 -53.27 -4.72 -5.10
C LYS A 265 -52.60 -3.39 -4.74
N ILE A 266 -51.65 -2.93 -5.56
CA ILE A 266 -50.96 -1.65 -5.36
C ILE A 266 -51.93 -0.46 -5.49
N LEU A 267 -52.90 -0.52 -6.41
CA LEU A 267 -53.90 0.54 -6.59
C LEU A 267 -55.00 0.51 -5.52
N SER A 268 -55.25 -0.63 -4.87
CA SER A 268 -56.18 -0.72 -3.73
C SER A 268 -55.58 -0.26 -2.38
N GLU A 269 -54.27 -0.01 -2.33
CA GLU A 269 -53.58 0.55 -1.16
C GLU A 269 -53.52 2.11 -1.18
N LEU A 270 -54.16 2.74 -2.18
CA LEU A 270 -54.43 4.19 -2.25
C LEU A 270 -55.69 4.56 -1.47
#